data_AF-A0A933KLF2-F1
#
_entry.id   AF-A0A933KLF2-F1
#
_cell.length_a   1.000
_cell.length_b   1.000
_cell.length_c   1.000
_cell.angle_alpha   90.00
_cell.angle_beta   90.00
_cell.angle_gamma   90.00
#
_symmetry.space_group_name_H-M   'P 1'
#
loop_
_entity.id
_entity.type
_entity.pdbx_description
1 polymer ?
#
loop_
_entity_poly.entity_id
_entity_poly.type
_entity_poly.pdbx_seq_one_letter_code
_entity_poly.pdbx_strand_id
1 'polypeptide(L)'
;MATVTFLFLVAAAVCVFLIAAVVVGREAHRLDTIAPRSVYIPDEAAEFVAEYLPAESQARLTPGDLEQLLRFHMQWLHSRGLQPSNVIDRRQDIAEPVVITEDNLTAYLLGAAERNGVEIIDDVDVVNVVDAHLAYFDAIGAVGPRA
;
A
#
# COMPACT_ATOMS: atom_id res chain seq x y z
N MET A 1 -44.44 23.35 36.06
CA MET A 1 -44.54 22.02 35.41
C MET A 1 -43.93 22.07 34.01
N ALA A 2 -44.49 22.82 33.05
CA ALA A 2 -44.01 22.86 31.66
C ALA A 2 -42.51 23.21 31.47
N THR A 3 -41.99 24.22 32.17
CA THR A 3 -40.57 24.63 32.06
C THR A 3 -39.60 23.56 32.54
N VAL A 4 -39.93 22.88 33.65
CA VAL A 4 -39.11 21.81 34.22
C VAL A 4 -39.10 20.61 33.28
N THR A 5 -40.25 20.23 32.73
CA THR A 5 -40.36 19.18 31.71
C THR A 5 -39.55 19.51 30.46
N PHE A 6 -39.59 20.76 29.98
CA PHE A 6 -38.82 21.19 28.82
C PHE A 6 -37.30 21.11 29.08
N LEU A 7 -36.84 21.55 30.25
CA LEU A 7 -35.43 21.43 30.64
C LEU A 7 -34.96 19.97 30.66
N PHE A 8 -35.78 19.06 31.21
CA PHE A 8 -35.46 17.63 31.20
C PHE A 8 -35.44 17.04 29.79
N LEU A 9 -36.34 17.49 28.91
CA LEU A 9 -36.37 17.06 27.50
C LEU A 9 -35.10 17.50 26.77
N VAL A 10 -34.70 18.76 26.93
CA VAL A 10 -33.45 19.27 26.35
C VAL A 10 -32.25 18.54 26.92
N ALA A 11 -32.19 18.35 28.23
CA ALA A 11 -31.10 17.61 28.88
C ALA A 11 -31.01 16.15 28.37
N ALA A 12 -32.15 15.46 28.24
CA ALA A 12 -32.20 14.11 27.72
C ALA A 12 -31.73 14.06 26.25
N ALA A 13 -32.20 14.99 25.41
CA ALA A 13 -31.78 15.08 24.01
C ALA A 13 -30.27 15.32 23.87
N VAL A 14 -29.71 16.23 24.68
CA VAL A 14 -28.27 16.50 24.71
C VAL A 14 -27.49 15.26 25.17
N CYS A 15 -27.92 14.60 26.25
CA CYS A 15 -27.26 13.39 26.75
C CYS A 15 -27.25 12.27 25.70
N VAL A 16 -28.38 12.01 25.03
CA VAL A 16 -28.47 11.00 23.97
C VAL A 16 -27.55 11.36 22.80
N PHE A 17 -27.55 12.62 22.36
CA PHE A 17 -26.67 13.09 21.30
C PHE A 17 -25.19 12.90 21.65
N LEU A 18 -24.77 13.27 22.86
CA LEU A 18 -23.40 13.12 23.32
C LEU A 18 -22.96 11.65 23.37
N ILE A 19 -23.82 10.76 23.89
CA ILE A 19 -23.54 9.32 23.91
C ILE A 19 -23.37 8.79 22.48
N ALA A 20 -24.29 9.15 21.58
CA ALA A 20 -24.22 8.74 20.18
C ALA A 20 -22.93 9.25 19.50
N ALA A 21 -22.60 10.54 19.68
CA ALA A 21 -21.41 11.15 19.11
C ALA A 21 -20.11 10.48 19.61
N VAL A 22 -20.02 10.15 20.90
CA VAL A 22 -18.85 9.46 21.46
C VAL A 22 -18.73 8.03 20.93
N VAL A 23 -19.82 7.28 20.86
CA VAL A 23 -19.79 5.89 20.37
C VAL A 23 -19.43 5.85 18.89
N VAL A 24 -20.07 6.67 18.07
CA VAL A 24 -19.80 6.75 16.63
C VAL A 24 -18.41 7.30 16.38
N GLY A 25 -18.00 8.36 17.07
CA GLY A 25 -16.67 8.94 16.92
C GLY A 25 -15.56 7.96 17.29
N ARG A 26 -15.73 7.19 18.37
CA ARG A 26 -14.78 6.16 18.77
C ARG A 26 -14.69 5.03 17.74
N GLU A 27 -15.82 4.62 17.17
CA GLU A 27 -15.88 3.54 16.19
C GLU A 27 -15.31 3.97 14.83
N ALA A 28 -15.68 5.17 14.37
CA ALA A 28 -15.13 5.77 13.16
C ALA A 28 -13.61 5.89 13.27
N HIS A 29 -13.10 6.44 14.38
CA HIS A 29 -11.66 6.56 14.58
C HIS A 29 -10.96 5.20 14.68
N ARG A 30 -11.63 4.15 15.18
CA ARG A 30 -11.08 2.79 15.16
C ARG A 30 -11.00 2.23 13.75
N LEU A 31 -12.04 2.41 12.94
CA LEU A 31 -12.08 1.91 11.57
C LEU A 31 -11.13 2.68 10.65
N ASP A 32 -10.95 3.99 10.87
CA ASP A 32 -9.95 4.80 10.16
C ASP A 32 -8.51 4.31 10.40
N THR A 33 -8.27 3.60 11.50
CA THR A 33 -6.95 2.98 11.79
C THR A 33 -6.77 1.60 11.17
N ILE A 34 -7.80 1.03 10.54
CA ILE A 34 -7.72 -0.24 9.81
C ILE A 34 -7.37 0.10 8.36
N ALA A 35 -6.14 -0.20 7.96
CA ALA A 35 -5.70 -0.01 6.59
C ALA A 35 -6.65 -0.73 5.61
N PRO A 36 -6.93 -0.14 4.43
CA PRO A 36 -7.67 -0.82 3.37
C PRO A 36 -7.10 -2.22 3.16
N ARG A 37 -7.97 -3.21 2.97
CA ARG A 37 -7.52 -4.56 2.59
C ARG A 37 -7.06 -4.53 1.13
N SER A 38 -5.87 -3.98 0.90
CA SER A 38 -5.24 -3.94 -0.41
C SER A 38 -4.87 -5.36 -0.81
N VAL A 39 -5.49 -5.87 -1.87
CA VAL A 39 -5.14 -7.17 -2.44
C VAL A 39 -4.23 -6.91 -3.63
N TYR A 40 -3.03 -7.47 -3.60
CA TYR A 40 -2.12 -7.43 -4.73
C TYR A 40 -2.61 -8.41 -5.81
N ILE A 41 -2.94 -7.91 -6.99
CA ILE A 41 -3.33 -8.71 -8.16
C ILE A 41 -2.22 -8.59 -9.20
N PRO A 42 -1.48 -9.68 -9.51
CA PRO A 42 -0.33 -9.60 -10.42
C PRO A 42 -0.63 -9.02 -11.79
N ASP A 43 -1.77 -9.40 -12.38
CA ASP A 43 -2.16 -8.96 -13.72
C ASP A 43 -2.51 -7.46 -13.74
N GLU A 44 -3.21 -6.98 -12.70
CA GLU A 44 -3.53 -5.56 -12.54
C GLU A 44 -2.26 -4.72 -12.30
N ALA A 45 -1.32 -5.25 -11.51
CA ALA A 45 -0.03 -4.60 -11.29
C ALA A 45 0.76 -4.48 -12.61
N ALA A 46 0.77 -5.53 -13.44
CA ALA A 46 1.44 -5.50 -14.74
C ALA A 46 0.80 -4.47 -15.69
N GLU A 47 -0.53 -4.43 -15.75
CA GLU A 47 -1.27 -3.45 -16.56
C GLU A 47 -1.01 -2.01 -16.10
N PHE A 48 -1.12 -1.77 -14.79
CA PHE A 48 -0.85 -0.45 -14.19
C PHE A 48 0.59 0.00 -14.46
N VAL A 49 1.57 -0.86 -14.19
CA VAL A 49 2.98 -0.50 -14.38
C VAL A 49 3.27 -0.26 -15.86
N ALA A 50 2.74 -1.08 -16.75
CA ALA A 50 2.89 -0.86 -18.19
C ALA A 50 2.37 0.52 -18.62
N GLU A 51 1.22 0.98 -18.09
CA GLU A 51 0.64 2.29 -18.40
C GLU A 51 1.47 3.47 -17.85
N TYR A 52 2.09 3.30 -16.67
CA TYR A 52 2.83 4.37 -15.99
C TYR A 52 4.34 4.41 -16.33
N LEU A 53 4.86 3.43 -17.05
CA LEU A 53 6.25 3.42 -17.50
C LEU A 53 6.54 4.54 -18.52
N PRO A 54 7.74 5.14 -18.49
CA PRO A 54 8.20 6.02 -19.57
C PRO A 54 8.22 5.28 -20.91
N ALA A 55 7.88 5.99 -22.00
CA ALA A 55 7.81 5.40 -23.34
C ALA A 55 9.12 4.71 -23.79
N GLU A 56 10.26 5.21 -23.33
CA GLU A 56 11.56 4.60 -23.60
C GLU A 56 11.70 3.21 -22.98
N SER A 57 11.27 3.04 -21.72
CA SER A 57 11.28 1.74 -21.03
C SER A 57 10.21 0.80 -21.59
N GLN A 58 9.02 1.31 -21.93
CA GLN A 58 7.97 0.52 -22.58
C GLN A 58 8.43 -0.07 -23.92
N ALA A 59 9.26 0.66 -24.68
CA ALA A 59 9.78 0.19 -25.96
C ALA A 59 10.85 -0.90 -25.83
N ARG A 60 11.49 -1.02 -24.66
CA ARG A 60 12.60 -1.94 -24.38
C ARG A 60 12.18 -3.20 -23.63
N LEU A 61 11.16 -3.11 -22.79
CA LEU A 61 10.69 -4.24 -21.98
C LEU A 61 9.56 -4.99 -22.67
N THR A 62 9.66 -6.32 -22.73
CA THR A 62 8.51 -7.14 -23.13
C THR A 62 7.53 -7.29 -21.95
N PRO A 63 6.24 -7.60 -22.21
CA PRO A 63 5.29 -7.88 -21.13
C PRO A 63 5.75 -9.01 -20.19
N GLY A 64 6.41 -10.05 -20.74
CA GLY A 64 6.95 -11.15 -19.94
C GLY A 64 8.11 -10.73 -19.04
N ASP A 65 8.99 -9.85 -19.54
CA ASP A 65 10.08 -9.28 -18.74
C ASP A 65 9.51 -8.45 -17.58
N LEU A 66 8.49 -7.63 -17.87
CA LEU A 66 7.83 -6.82 -16.88
C LEU A 66 7.20 -7.68 -15.77
N GLU A 67 6.37 -8.66 -16.12
CA GLU A 67 5.77 -9.59 -15.15
C GLU A 67 6.84 -10.28 -14.28
N GLN A 68 7.97 -10.62 -14.88
CA GLN A 68 9.06 -11.29 -14.19
C GLN A 68 9.81 -10.34 -13.23
N LEU A 69 10.05 -9.09 -13.64
CA LEU A 69 10.59 -8.05 -12.77
C LEU A 69 9.68 -7.76 -11.57
N LEU A 70 8.37 -7.66 -11.79
CA LEU A 70 7.39 -7.46 -10.72
C LEU A 70 7.41 -8.64 -9.73
N ARG A 71 7.50 -9.87 -10.25
CA ARG A 71 7.65 -11.07 -9.41
C ARG A 71 8.94 -11.05 -8.59
N PHE A 72 10.06 -10.63 -9.16
CA PHE A 72 11.32 -10.52 -8.41
C PHE A 72 11.25 -9.45 -7.33
N HIS A 73 10.60 -8.31 -7.60
CA HIS A 73 10.38 -7.28 -6.60
C HIS A 73 9.54 -7.82 -5.43
N MET A 74 8.46 -8.54 -5.72
CA MET A 74 7.66 -9.21 -4.68
C MET A 74 8.49 -10.24 -3.91
N GLN A 75 9.33 -11.05 -4.57
CA GLN A 75 10.16 -12.02 -3.87
C GLN A 75 11.21 -11.36 -2.96
N TRP A 76 11.74 -10.22 -3.38
CA TRP A 76 12.64 -9.41 -2.57
C TRP A 76 11.92 -8.83 -1.34
N LEU A 77 10.74 -8.22 -1.51
CA LEU A 77 9.94 -7.69 -0.41
C LEU A 77 9.61 -8.79 0.62
N HIS A 78 9.28 -9.99 0.13
CA HIS A 78 9.10 -11.17 0.99
C HIS A 78 10.36 -11.51 1.79
N SER A 79 11.53 -11.55 1.12
CA SER A 79 12.82 -11.84 1.79
C SER A 79 13.21 -10.81 2.86
N ARG A 80 12.73 -9.56 2.71
CA ARG A 80 12.92 -8.47 3.67
C ARG A 80 11.87 -8.45 4.78
N GLY A 81 10.91 -9.39 4.77
CA GLY A 81 9.82 -9.45 5.74
C GLY A 81 8.77 -8.34 5.57
N LEU A 82 8.74 -7.69 4.41
CA LEU A 82 7.82 -6.58 4.11
C LEU A 82 6.45 -7.04 3.59
N GLN A 83 6.27 -8.34 3.40
CA GLN A 83 4.99 -8.92 3.02
C GLN A 83 4.33 -9.63 4.20
N PRO A 84 3.05 -9.31 4.50
CA PRO A 84 2.30 -10.06 5.47
C PRO A 84 2.06 -11.48 4.94
N SER A 85 2.32 -12.49 5.78
CA SER A 85 2.09 -13.90 5.43
C SER A 85 0.61 -14.29 5.43
N ASN A 86 -0.26 -13.46 6.01
CA ASN A 86 -1.70 -13.63 6.06
C ASN A 86 -2.40 -12.27 6.10
N VAL A 87 -3.66 -12.23 5.67
CA VAL A 87 -4.54 -11.09 5.88
C VAL A 87 -4.81 -10.98 7.38
N ILE A 88 -4.16 -10.03 8.04
CA ILE A 88 -4.35 -9.76 9.46
C ILE A 88 -4.82 -8.31 9.61
N ASP A 89 -5.89 -8.12 10.37
CA ASP A 89 -6.32 -6.79 10.81
C ASP A 89 -5.33 -6.33 11.90
N ARG A 90 -4.15 -5.84 11.48
CA ARG A 90 -3.08 -5.37 12.37
C ARG A 90 -3.05 -3.85 12.37
N ARG A 91 -3.21 -3.26 13.55
CA ARG A 91 -2.93 -1.83 13.75
C ARG A 91 -1.48 -1.56 13.37
N GLN A 92 -1.25 -0.54 12.55
CA GLN A 92 0.09 -0.08 12.23
C GLN A 92 0.80 0.34 13.52
N ASP A 93 1.85 -0.39 13.88
CA ASP A 93 2.67 -0.18 15.08
C ASP A 93 4.13 -0.42 14.68
N ILE A 94 4.76 0.63 14.15
CA ILE A 94 6.15 0.61 13.67
C ILE A 94 7.04 0.96 14.87
N ALA A 95 7.54 -0.05 15.56
CA ALA A 95 8.47 0.14 16.68
C ALA A 95 9.91 0.45 16.20
N GLU A 96 10.33 -0.17 15.09
CA GLU A 96 11.65 -0.01 14.51
C GLU A 96 11.52 0.17 12.97
N PRO A 97 11.95 1.30 12.40
CA PRO A 97 11.88 1.52 10.97
C PRO A 97 12.94 0.70 10.24
N VAL A 98 12.50 -0.09 9.24
CA VAL A 98 13.41 -0.76 8.31
C VAL A 98 13.69 0.20 7.15
N VAL A 99 14.92 0.70 7.06
CA VAL A 99 15.35 1.56 5.95
C VAL A 99 15.99 0.69 4.88
N ILE A 100 15.50 0.79 3.66
CA ILE A 100 16.10 0.11 2.51
C ILE A 100 16.54 1.12 1.47
N THR A 101 17.77 0.97 1.00
CA THR A 101 18.36 1.79 -0.06
C THR A 101 17.94 1.27 -1.43
N GLU A 102 17.60 2.18 -2.32
CA GLU A 102 17.26 1.90 -3.72
C GLU A 102 18.33 1.04 -4.43
N ASP A 103 19.61 1.37 -4.24
CA ASP A 103 20.75 0.64 -4.83
C ASP A 103 20.73 -0.87 -4.55
N ASN A 104 20.28 -1.29 -3.37
CA ASN A 104 20.23 -2.70 -2.96
C ASN A 104 19.11 -3.44 -3.70
N LEU A 105 17.96 -2.77 -3.89
CA LEU A 105 16.85 -3.32 -4.66
C LEU A 105 17.23 -3.42 -6.14
N THR A 106 17.77 -2.36 -6.73
CA THR A 106 18.18 -2.34 -8.13
C THR A 106 19.23 -3.41 -8.43
N ALA A 107 20.28 -3.52 -7.60
CA ALA A 107 21.29 -4.56 -7.75
C ALA A 107 20.71 -5.98 -7.61
N TYR A 108 19.75 -6.19 -6.70
CA TYR A 108 19.07 -7.47 -6.58
C TYR A 108 18.27 -7.83 -7.84
N LEU A 109 17.51 -6.86 -8.38
CA LEU A 109 16.65 -7.06 -9.54
C LEU A 109 17.48 -7.33 -10.81
N LEU A 110 18.56 -6.59 -11.02
CA LEU A 110 19.51 -6.84 -12.12
C LEU A 110 20.08 -8.25 -12.04
N GLY A 111 20.56 -8.66 -10.86
CA GLY A 111 21.08 -10.02 -10.68
C GLY A 111 20.00 -11.10 -10.81
N ALA A 112 18.75 -10.82 -10.42
CA ALA A 112 17.64 -11.76 -10.58
C ALA A 112 17.23 -11.91 -12.04
N ALA A 113 17.21 -10.81 -12.80
CA ALA A 113 16.94 -10.79 -14.23
C ALA A 113 17.98 -11.61 -15.00
N GLU A 114 19.26 -11.36 -14.75
CA GLU A 114 20.37 -12.10 -15.39
C GLU A 114 20.25 -13.61 -15.15
N ARG A 115 19.96 -14.03 -13.91
CA ARG A 115 19.81 -15.46 -13.55
C ARG A 115 18.62 -16.14 -14.22
N ASN A 116 17.62 -15.40 -14.66
CA ASN A 116 16.41 -15.94 -15.27
C ASN A 116 16.30 -15.64 -16.77
N GLY A 117 17.33 -15.02 -17.36
CA GLY A 117 17.39 -14.74 -18.79
C GLY A 117 16.50 -13.58 -19.24
N VAL A 118 16.19 -12.64 -18.34
CA VAL A 118 15.52 -11.37 -18.68
C VAL A 118 16.58 -10.40 -19.17
N GLU A 119 16.45 -9.97 -20.42
CA GLU A 119 17.42 -9.05 -21.04
C GLU A 119 17.06 -7.61 -20.70
N ILE A 120 17.83 -7.00 -19.80
CA ILE A 120 17.67 -5.60 -19.43
C ILE A 120 18.66 -4.78 -20.26
N ILE A 121 18.13 -3.88 -21.08
CA ILE A 121 18.93 -3.05 -21.98
C ILE A 121 19.55 -1.87 -21.23
N ASP A 122 18.82 -1.28 -20.28
CA ASP A 122 19.28 -0.15 -19.47
C ASP A 122 18.84 -0.35 -18.01
N ASP A 123 19.78 -0.19 -17.06
CA ASP A 123 19.51 -0.31 -15.63
C ASP A 123 18.43 0.69 -15.15
N VAL A 124 18.29 1.82 -15.86
CA VAL A 124 17.21 2.81 -15.63
C VAL A 124 15.82 2.18 -15.81
N ASP A 125 15.68 1.16 -16.65
CA ASP A 125 14.39 0.47 -16.84
C ASP A 125 13.95 -0.23 -15.55
N VAL A 126 14.89 -0.78 -14.76
CA VAL A 126 14.59 -1.40 -13.47
C VAL A 126 14.07 -0.36 -12.48
N VAL A 127 14.73 0.80 -12.42
CA VAL A 127 14.32 1.91 -11.55
C VAL A 127 12.92 2.37 -11.90
N ASN A 128 12.64 2.60 -13.19
CA ASN A 128 11.32 3.01 -13.67
C ASN A 128 10.23 1.98 -13.34
N VAL A 129 10.54 0.68 -13.47
CA VAL A 129 9.60 -0.40 -13.09
C VAL A 129 9.34 -0.39 -11.58
N VAL A 130 10.38 -0.22 -10.76
CA VAL A 130 10.22 -0.14 -9.30
C VAL A 130 9.37 1.06 -8.91
N ASP A 131 9.65 2.24 -9.44
CA ASP A 131 8.91 3.46 -9.13
C ASP A 131 7.43 3.35 -9.50
N ALA A 132 7.13 2.83 -10.71
CA ALA A 132 5.76 2.59 -11.14
C ALA A 132 5.06 1.52 -10.28
N HIS A 133 5.79 0.49 -9.84
CA HIS A 133 5.24 -0.55 -8.95
C HIS A 133 4.96 -0.02 -7.54
N LEU A 134 5.80 0.88 -7.02
CA LEU A 134 5.54 1.59 -5.76
C LEU A 134 4.32 2.52 -5.89
N ALA A 135 4.13 3.17 -7.04
CA ALA A 135 2.93 3.94 -7.33
C ALA A 135 1.66 3.08 -7.35
N TYR A 136 1.74 1.85 -7.87
CA TYR A 136 0.64 0.88 -7.77
C TYR A 136 0.31 0.54 -6.32
N PHE A 137 1.32 0.28 -5.46
CA PHE A 137 1.09 0.02 -4.04
C PHE A 137 0.40 1.19 -3.33
N ASP A 138 0.77 2.43 -3.67
CA ASP A 138 0.11 3.63 -3.14
C ASP A 138 -1.35 3.70 -3.63
N ALA A 139 -1.58 3.45 -4.92
CA ALA A 139 -2.92 3.49 -5.52
C ALA A 139 -3.90 2.47 -4.91
N ILE A 140 -3.43 1.27 -4.55
CA ILE A 140 -4.26 0.25 -3.88
C ILE A 140 -4.34 0.43 -2.35
N GLY A 141 -3.67 1.45 -1.80
CA GLY A 141 -3.63 1.70 -0.35
C GLY A 141 -2.78 0.70 0.44
N ALA A 142 -1.82 0.03 -0.20
CA ALA A 142 -0.86 -0.87 0.45
C ALA A 142 0.26 -0.11 1.17
N VAL A 143 0.40 1.20 0.94
CA VAL A 143 1.36 2.07 1.62
C VAL A 143 0.67 2.77 2.79
N GLY A 144 1.28 2.70 3.98
CA GLY A 144 0.80 3.40 5.17
C GLY A 144 1.04 4.91 5.12
N PRO A 145 0.38 5.70 6.00
CA PRO A 145 0.66 7.12 6.13
C PRO A 145 2.15 7.36 6.43
N ARG A 146 2.69 8.48 5.94
CA ARG A 146 4.06 8.90 6.25
C ARG A 146 4.22 9.04 7.77
N ALA A 147 5.27 8.40 8.31
CA ALA A 147 5.64 8.46 9.72
C ALA A 147 6.16 9.86 10.12
#